data_AF-A0A931G4Y2-F1
#
_entry.id   AF-A0A931G4Y2-F1
#
_cell.length_a   1.000
_cell.length_b   1.000
_cell.length_c   1.000
_cell.angle_alpha   90.00
_cell.angle_beta   90.00
_cell.angle_gamma   90.00
#
_symmetry.space_group_name_H-M   'P 1'
#
loop_
_entity.id
_entity.type
_entity.pdbx_description
1 polymer ?
#
loop_
_entity_poly.entity_id
_entity_poly.type
_entity_poly.pdbx_seq_one_letter_code
_entity_poly.pdbx_strand_id
1 'polypeptide(L)'
;MWTALGEVTQVQKESPGQVRVPRRGRRPARPNPESGPLGAFADRLWRLKQEAGDPSYEEMAAKLGAAASKSSLAAAAQGRVLPSWETTWEFVRVLAVDRLGRDARETEQEWREHWSRAGAADEPETEPGTAGADQVKAARGRLTAIVVAVAAAVVGVTLGLVVVGSRDGRDAEQPAAGPVAEHDDSLFEGDITYPDGTIVPPNSSFTKTWRLRNTGTVVWANRFLARANEQPCEAPVLVAIPQTRPGESVDISVPVRTPDGPAACKIYWKMADEQGRTFFPAKRPIFLDVRVSER
;
A
#
# COMPACT_ATOMS: atom_id res chain seq x y z
N MET A 1 -1.18 -65.12 -66.03
CA MET A 1 -1.65 -63.72 -66.00
C MET A 1 -1.75 -63.30 -64.54
N TRP A 2 -1.32 -62.07 -64.23
CA TRP A 2 -1.23 -61.40 -62.92
C TRP A 2 0.16 -61.35 -62.29
N THR A 3 0.49 -60.16 -61.81
CA THR A 3 1.75 -59.43 -61.99
C THR A 3 2.44 -59.23 -60.66
N ALA A 4 3.77 -59.28 -60.66
CA ALA A 4 4.63 -58.91 -59.53
C ALA A 4 4.60 -57.39 -59.27
N LEU A 5 4.46 -56.97 -58.02
CA LEU A 5 4.86 -55.65 -57.55
C LEU A 5 5.47 -55.78 -56.15
N GLY A 6 6.72 -55.34 -56.02
CA GLY A 6 7.51 -55.39 -54.79
C GLY A 6 7.06 -54.38 -53.74
N GLU A 7 7.06 -54.81 -52.48
CA GLU A 7 6.88 -53.94 -51.32
C GLU A 7 8.19 -53.21 -51.00
N VAL A 8 8.12 -51.89 -51.08
CA VAL A 8 9.17 -50.97 -50.63
C VAL A 8 9.00 -50.75 -49.13
N THR A 9 9.95 -51.24 -48.33
CA THR A 9 10.05 -50.93 -46.89
C THR A 9 10.41 -49.46 -46.71
N GLN A 10 9.43 -48.62 -46.35
CA GLN A 10 9.67 -47.23 -45.95
C GLN A 10 10.06 -47.16 -44.47
N VAL A 11 11.36 -46.94 -44.24
CA VAL A 11 11.93 -46.53 -42.95
C VAL A 11 11.44 -45.10 -42.65
N GLN A 12 10.51 -44.96 -41.70
CA GLN A 12 10.07 -43.66 -41.19
C GLN A 12 11.18 -43.06 -40.31
N LYS A 13 11.78 -41.99 -40.85
CA LYS A 13 12.84 -41.17 -40.27
C LYS A 13 12.27 -40.35 -39.11
N GLU A 14 12.64 -40.68 -37.87
CA GLU A 14 12.39 -39.80 -36.71
C GLU A 14 13.06 -38.43 -36.93
N SER A 15 12.28 -37.36 -36.87
CA SER A 15 12.77 -35.98 -36.93
C SER A 15 12.92 -35.42 -35.50
N PRO A 16 14.08 -34.90 -35.11
CA PRO A 16 14.29 -34.40 -33.76
C PRO A 16 13.77 -32.97 -33.59
N GLY A 17 13.16 -32.70 -32.43
CA GLY A 17 13.11 -31.36 -31.85
C GLY A 17 12.01 -30.43 -32.36
N GLN A 18 10.74 -30.74 -32.06
CA GLN A 18 9.70 -29.70 -32.07
C GLN A 18 9.56 -29.11 -30.65
N VAL A 19 10.40 -28.12 -30.35
CA VAL A 19 10.19 -27.24 -29.20
C VAL A 19 8.83 -26.57 -29.39
N ARG A 20 7.88 -26.85 -28.49
CA ARG A 20 6.57 -26.19 -28.47
C ARG A 20 6.80 -24.71 -28.20
N VAL A 21 6.71 -23.88 -29.25
CA VAL A 21 6.66 -22.43 -29.11
C VAL A 21 5.32 -22.09 -28.44
N PRO A 22 5.32 -21.48 -27.23
CA PRO A 22 4.07 -21.07 -26.61
C PRO A 22 3.40 -20.00 -27.48
N ARG A 23 2.08 -20.12 -27.64
CA ARG A 23 1.27 -19.14 -28.39
C ARG A 23 1.46 -17.76 -27.76
N ARG A 24 2.15 -16.86 -28.46
CA ARG A 24 2.36 -15.48 -28.05
C ARG A 24 0.99 -14.79 -28.06
N GLY A 25 0.43 -14.58 -26.86
CA GLY A 25 -0.85 -13.87 -26.69
C GLY A 25 -0.80 -12.49 -27.34
N ARG A 26 -1.99 -11.94 -27.65
CA ARG A 26 -2.15 -10.58 -28.18
C ARG A 26 -1.34 -9.59 -27.35
N ARG A 27 -0.40 -8.86 -27.97
CA ARG A 27 0.37 -7.82 -27.29
C ARG A 27 -0.60 -6.77 -26.73
N PRO A 28 -0.50 -6.40 -25.46
CA PRO A 28 -1.33 -5.35 -24.88
C PRO A 28 -1.07 -4.03 -25.61
N ALA A 29 -2.15 -3.31 -25.95
CA ALA A 29 -2.07 -2.01 -26.60
C ALA A 29 -1.44 -0.97 -25.66
N ARG A 30 -0.67 -0.04 -26.22
CA ARG A 30 -0.07 1.07 -25.49
C ARG A 30 -1.17 1.98 -24.90
N PRO A 31 -1.11 2.35 -23.61
CA PRO A 31 -2.04 3.32 -23.02
C PRO A 31 -1.96 4.70 -23.69
N ASN A 32 -3.07 5.43 -23.76
CA ASN A 32 -3.08 6.81 -24.27
C ASN A 32 -2.57 7.77 -23.17
N PRO A 33 -1.43 8.47 -23.35
CA PRO A 33 -0.94 9.42 -22.34
C PRO A 33 -1.84 10.66 -22.20
N GLU A 34 -2.67 10.97 -23.20
CA GLU A 34 -3.53 12.16 -23.19
C GLU A 34 -4.87 11.93 -22.48
N SER A 35 -5.16 10.70 -22.00
CA SER A 35 -6.41 10.39 -21.30
C SER A 35 -6.42 10.84 -19.83
N GLY A 36 -5.53 11.75 -19.44
CA GLY A 36 -5.39 12.29 -18.09
C GLY A 36 -4.22 11.69 -17.29
N PRO A 37 -4.06 12.09 -16.01
CA PRO A 37 -2.89 11.76 -15.19
C PRO A 37 -2.66 10.25 -15.00
N LEU A 38 -3.74 9.47 -14.86
CA LEU A 38 -3.66 8.01 -14.83
C LEU A 38 -3.19 7.39 -16.16
N GLY A 39 -3.65 7.94 -17.30
CA GLY A 39 -3.21 7.50 -18.63
C GLY A 39 -1.73 7.78 -18.88
N ALA A 40 -1.27 8.97 -18.50
CA ALA A 40 0.14 9.35 -18.57
C ALA A 40 1.03 8.48 -17.66
N PHE A 41 0.53 8.09 -16.48
CA PHE A 41 1.22 7.18 -15.59
C PHE A 41 1.30 5.75 -16.17
N ALA A 42 0.21 5.25 -16.74
CA ALA A 42 0.19 3.95 -17.42
C ALA A 42 1.11 3.90 -18.65
N ASP A 43 1.18 4.97 -19.46
CA ASP A 43 2.14 5.08 -20.57
C ASP A 43 3.59 4.98 -20.08
N ARG A 44 3.92 5.62 -18.96
CA ARG A 44 5.25 5.52 -18.33
C ARG A 44 5.59 4.10 -17.90
N LEU A 45 4.69 3.41 -17.19
CA LEU A 45 4.88 2.00 -16.82
C LEU A 45 5.08 1.11 -18.05
N TRP A 46 4.31 1.35 -19.10
CA TRP A 46 4.44 0.63 -20.37
C TRP A 46 5.82 0.87 -21.01
N ARG A 47 6.29 2.12 -21.09
CA ARG A 47 7.63 2.44 -21.63
C ARG A 47 8.75 1.81 -20.84
N LEU A 48 8.71 1.89 -19.50
CA LEU A 48 9.72 1.27 -18.64
C LEU A 48 9.82 -0.23 -18.91
N LYS A 49 8.68 -0.89 -19.09
CA LYS A 49 8.61 -2.32 -19.43
C LYS A 49 9.22 -2.61 -20.81
N GLN A 50 8.98 -1.76 -21.81
CA GLN A 50 9.60 -1.90 -23.14
C GLN A 50 11.12 -1.70 -23.08
N GLU A 51 11.60 -0.69 -22.36
CA GLU A 51 13.03 -0.42 -22.16
C GLU A 51 13.75 -1.58 -21.48
N ALA A 52 13.10 -2.23 -20.51
CA ALA A 52 13.61 -3.39 -19.80
C ALA A 52 13.52 -4.73 -20.58
N GLY A 53 13.16 -4.69 -21.87
CA GLY A 53 13.12 -5.86 -22.76
C GLY A 53 11.78 -6.60 -22.81
N ASP A 54 10.69 -5.96 -22.38
CA ASP A 54 9.32 -6.52 -22.39
C ASP A 54 9.18 -7.87 -21.65
N PRO A 55 9.71 -8.02 -20.41
CA PRO A 55 9.62 -9.28 -19.67
C PRO A 55 8.16 -9.66 -19.42
N SER A 56 7.85 -10.96 -19.41
CA SER A 56 6.46 -11.37 -19.17
C SER A 56 6.03 -11.03 -17.72
N TYR A 57 4.75 -10.77 -17.49
CA TYR A 57 4.24 -10.55 -16.12
C TYR A 57 4.45 -11.77 -15.21
N GLU A 58 4.56 -12.96 -15.79
CA GLU A 58 4.86 -14.20 -15.07
C GLU A 58 6.34 -14.24 -14.62
N GLU A 59 7.26 -13.85 -15.51
CA GLU A 59 8.68 -13.69 -15.18
C GLU A 59 8.92 -12.63 -14.12
N MET A 60 8.20 -11.50 -14.21
CA MET A 60 8.26 -10.45 -13.21
C MET A 60 7.67 -10.91 -11.88
N ALA A 61 6.49 -11.53 -11.87
CA ALA A 61 5.87 -12.04 -10.64
C ALA A 61 6.74 -13.09 -9.93
N ALA A 62 7.44 -13.95 -10.68
CA ALA A 62 8.36 -14.93 -10.11
C ALA A 62 9.56 -14.28 -9.39
N LYS A 63 9.99 -13.09 -9.82
CA LYS A 63 11.05 -12.30 -9.15
C LYS A 63 10.53 -11.37 -8.05
N LEU A 64 9.26 -10.98 -8.13
CA LEU A 64 8.57 -10.08 -7.19
C LEU A 64 7.99 -10.79 -5.96
N GLY A 65 7.94 -12.12 -5.97
CA GLY A 65 7.36 -12.88 -4.86
C GLY A 65 5.89 -12.49 -4.59
N ALA A 66 5.52 -12.37 -3.31
CA ALA A 66 4.16 -12.06 -2.88
C ALA A 66 3.72 -10.59 -3.14
N ALA A 67 4.61 -9.71 -3.61
CA ALA A 67 4.37 -8.27 -3.62
C ALA A 67 3.53 -7.76 -4.80
N ALA A 68 3.31 -8.56 -5.85
CA ALA A 68 2.44 -8.17 -6.97
C ALA A 68 1.89 -9.36 -7.77
N SER A 69 0.55 -9.47 -7.86
CA SER A 69 -0.11 -10.48 -8.71
C SER A 69 -0.04 -10.10 -10.20
N LYS A 70 -0.03 -11.10 -11.09
CA LYS A 70 -0.08 -10.92 -12.56
C LYS A 70 -1.21 -9.98 -13.01
N SER A 71 -2.36 -10.05 -12.35
CA SER A 71 -3.53 -9.20 -12.62
C SER A 71 -3.34 -7.76 -12.14
N SER A 72 -2.73 -7.53 -10.97
CA SER A 72 -2.46 -6.18 -10.45
C SER A 72 -1.48 -5.43 -11.35
N LEU A 73 -0.42 -6.11 -11.80
CA LEU A 73 0.56 -5.54 -12.73
C LEU A 73 -0.01 -5.29 -14.13
N ALA A 74 -0.88 -6.18 -14.61
CA ALA A 74 -1.54 -6.01 -15.90
C ALA A 74 -2.59 -4.87 -15.87
N ALA A 75 -3.30 -4.70 -14.75
CA ALA A 75 -4.26 -3.60 -14.58
C ALA A 75 -3.57 -2.24 -14.48
N ALA A 76 -2.45 -2.18 -13.74
CA ALA A 76 -1.57 -1.01 -13.63
C ALA A 76 -1.11 -0.49 -15.00
N ALA A 77 -0.50 -1.40 -15.79
CA ALA A 77 0.04 -1.07 -17.10
C ALA A 77 -1.03 -0.77 -18.16
N GLN A 78 -2.31 -1.05 -17.87
CA GLN A 78 -3.43 -0.76 -18.75
C GLN A 78 -4.18 0.53 -18.38
N GLY A 79 -3.78 1.23 -17.30
CA GLY A 79 -4.38 2.51 -16.91
C GLY A 79 -5.85 2.43 -16.49
N ARG A 80 -6.32 1.24 -16.07
CA ARG A 80 -7.72 1.04 -15.65
C ARG A 80 -7.98 1.50 -14.22
N VAL A 81 -6.98 1.36 -13.35
CA VAL A 81 -7.00 1.71 -11.92
C VAL A 81 -5.57 2.06 -11.52
N LEU A 82 -5.39 3.06 -10.64
CA LEU A 82 -4.09 3.35 -10.03
C LEU A 82 -3.76 2.27 -8.98
N PRO A 83 -2.66 1.52 -9.11
CA PRO A 83 -2.25 0.52 -8.10
C PRO A 83 -1.80 1.19 -6.80
N SER A 84 -1.60 0.42 -5.73
CA SER A 84 -0.89 0.93 -4.55
C SER A 84 0.54 1.32 -4.90
N TRP A 85 1.11 2.25 -4.13
CA TRP A 85 2.51 2.64 -4.28
C TRP A 85 3.46 1.44 -4.19
N GLU A 86 3.22 0.48 -3.29
CA GLU A 86 4.06 -0.71 -3.12
C GLU A 86 4.05 -1.61 -4.36
N THR A 87 2.87 -1.86 -4.96
CA THR A 87 2.78 -2.62 -6.22
C THR A 87 3.47 -1.88 -7.38
N THR A 88 3.30 -0.55 -7.44
CA THR A 88 4.00 0.29 -8.41
C THR A 88 5.50 0.22 -8.22
N TRP A 89 5.98 0.39 -6.99
CA TRP A 89 7.40 0.41 -6.69
C TRP A 89 8.05 -0.92 -7.00
N GLU A 90 7.41 -2.03 -6.65
CA GLU A 90 7.96 -3.36 -6.94
C GLU A 90 8.07 -3.62 -8.44
N PHE A 91 7.03 -3.28 -9.21
CA PHE A 91 7.09 -3.31 -10.67
C PHE A 91 8.24 -2.45 -11.21
N VAL A 92 8.40 -1.23 -10.70
CA VAL A 92 9.43 -0.29 -11.14
C VAL A 92 10.81 -0.78 -10.75
N ARG A 93 11.02 -1.21 -9.51
CA ARG A 93 12.29 -1.68 -8.95
C ARG A 93 12.84 -2.85 -9.79
N VAL A 94 12.02 -3.84 -10.12
CA VAL A 94 12.46 -4.98 -10.94
C VAL A 94 12.89 -4.56 -12.36
N LEU A 95 12.28 -3.52 -12.93
CA LEU A 95 12.61 -3.09 -14.29
C LEU A 95 13.76 -2.06 -14.27
N ALA A 96 13.59 -0.98 -13.53
CA ALA A 96 14.52 0.14 -13.45
C ALA A 96 15.79 -0.19 -12.66
N VAL A 97 15.67 -0.78 -11.47
CA VAL A 97 16.83 -1.04 -10.61
C VAL A 97 17.48 -2.37 -10.99
N ASP A 98 16.72 -3.47 -10.96
CA ASP A 98 17.31 -4.81 -11.10
C ASP A 98 17.75 -5.12 -12.54
N ARG A 99 17.05 -4.60 -13.58
CA ARG A 99 17.40 -4.88 -14.99
C ARG A 99 18.13 -3.75 -15.69
N LEU A 100 17.73 -2.50 -15.43
CA LEU A 100 18.33 -1.33 -16.08
C LEU A 100 19.46 -0.70 -15.25
N GLY A 101 19.67 -1.14 -14.00
CA GLY A 101 20.77 -0.67 -13.15
C GLY A 101 20.64 0.79 -12.70
N ARG A 102 19.42 1.34 -12.67
CA ARG A 102 19.17 2.71 -12.19
C ARG A 102 19.33 2.79 -10.66
N ASP A 103 19.67 3.97 -10.16
CA ASP A 103 19.76 4.21 -8.71
C ASP A 103 18.39 4.01 -8.05
N ALA A 104 18.35 3.24 -6.97
CA ALA A 104 17.10 2.87 -6.33
C ALA A 104 16.40 4.06 -5.67
N ARG A 105 17.14 4.98 -5.04
CA ARG A 105 16.53 6.11 -4.31
C ARG A 105 16.01 7.17 -5.27
N GLU A 106 16.79 7.52 -6.28
CA GLU A 106 16.37 8.48 -7.31
C GLU A 106 15.16 7.96 -8.08
N THR A 107 15.19 6.68 -8.48
CA THR A 107 14.06 6.03 -9.15
C THR A 107 12.82 6.00 -8.23
N GLU A 108 12.97 5.67 -6.94
CA GLU A 108 11.82 5.65 -6.02
C GLU A 108 11.15 7.02 -5.92
N GLN A 109 11.95 8.09 -5.76
CA GLN A 109 11.44 9.46 -5.66
C GLN A 109 10.73 9.91 -6.94
N GLU A 110 11.37 9.74 -8.10
CA GLU A 110 10.81 10.09 -9.41
C GLU A 110 9.45 9.41 -9.63
N TRP A 111 9.40 8.10 -9.37
CA TRP A 111 8.19 7.32 -9.58
C TRP A 111 7.10 7.65 -8.56
N ARG A 112 7.47 8.02 -7.33
CA ARG A 112 6.52 8.43 -6.28
C ARG A 112 5.82 9.71 -6.64
N GLU A 113 6.53 10.68 -7.21
CA GLU A 113 5.92 11.91 -7.73
C GLU A 113 4.94 11.63 -8.87
N HIS A 114 5.32 10.75 -9.80
CA HIS A 114 4.46 10.36 -10.91
C HIS A 114 3.20 9.62 -10.45
N TRP A 115 3.33 8.73 -9.47
CA TRP A 115 2.21 8.01 -8.86
C TRP A 115 1.28 8.96 -8.09
N SER A 116 1.83 9.87 -7.29
CA SER A 116 1.06 10.87 -6.54
C SER A 116 0.27 11.79 -7.47
N ARG A 117 0.87 12.23 -8.58
CA ARG A 117 0.20 13.08 -9.57
C ARG A 117 -0.95 12.35 -10.27
N ALA A 118 -0.84 11.05 -10.45
CA ALA A 118 -1.90 10.23 -11.01
C ALA A 118 -3.10 10.10 -10.06
N GLY A 119 -2.86 10.06 -8.75
CA GLY A 119 -3.91 9.96 -7.71
C GLY A 119 -4.60 11.29 -7.38
N ALA A 120 -3.89 12.41 -7.45
CA ALA A 120 -4.44 13.74 -7.15
C ALA A 120 -5.51 14.22 -8.15
N ALA A 121 -5.67 13.54 -9.29
CA ALA A 121 -6.65 13.90 -10.33
C ALA A 121 -8.08 13.39 -10.05
N ASP A 122 -8.24 12.52 -9.03
CA ASP A 122 -9.54 11.99 -8.59
C ASP A 122 -10.15 12.77 -7.41
N GLU A 123 -9.48 13.81 -6.88
CA GLU A 123 -10.07 14.72 -5.90
C GLU A 123 -10.86 15.82 -6.61
N PRO A 124 -12.19 15.94 -6.39
CA PRO A 124 -12.92 17.10 -6.88
C PRO A 124 -12.40 18.34 -6.15
N GLU A 125 -11.89 19.29 -6.92
CA GLU A 125 -11.54 20.64 -6.46
C GLU A 125 -12.68 21.20 -5.62
N THR A 126 -12.49 21.26 -4.30
CA THR A 126 -13.44 21.90 -3.41
C THR A 126 -13.15 23.39 -3.44
N GLU A 127 -13.77 24.09 -4.40
CA GLU A 127 -13.85 25.55 -4.43
C GLU A 127 -14.33 26.09 -3.06
N PRO A 128 -13.67 27.10 -2.46
CA PRO A 128 -14.12 27.70 -1.20
C PRO A 128 -15.31 28.64 -1.47
N GLY A 129 -16.51 28.06 -1.54
CA GLY A 129 -17.78 28.78 -1.67
C GLY A 129 -18.32 29.27 -0.32
N THR A 130 -18.11 30.55 -0.06
CA THR A 130 -18.83 31.48 0.82
C THR A 130 -20.14 30.96 1.46
N ALA A 131 -20.14 30.79 2.80
CA ALA A 131 -21.37 30.59 3.57
C ALA A 131 -21.43 31.53 4.78
N GLY A 132 -22.23 32.58 4.58
CA GLY A 132 -23.09 33.31 5.51
C GLY A 132 -22.92 33.16 7.02
N ALA A 133 -22.71 34.32 7.65
CA ALA A 133 -23.04 34.59 9.04
C ALA A 133 -24.54 34.44 9.32
N ASP A 134 -24.88 33.82 10.46
CA ASP A 134 -25.89 34.23 11.47
C ASP A 134 -26.19 33.01 12.41
N GLN A 135 -25.77 33.03 13.69
CA GLN A 135 -26.55 33.45 14.89
C GLN A 135 -27.60 32.38 15.31
N VAL A 136 -27.84 31.90 16.55
CA VAL A 136 -27.57 32.28 17.95
C VAL A 136 -27.90 31.05 18.84
N LYS A 137 -27.23 30.85 20.01
CA LYS A 137 -27.83 30.71 21.39
C LYS A 137 -26.98 29.92 22.39
N ALA A 138 -26.20 30.71 23.15
CA ALA A 138 -26.13 30.80 24.61
C ALA A 138 -26.31 29.55 25.51
N ALA A 139 -25.30 29.32 26.37
CA ALA A 139 -25.50 29.12 27.80
C ALA A 139 -24.25 29.59 28.59
N ARG A 140 -24.45 30.60 29.45
CA ARG A 140 -23.47 31.14 30.41
C ARG A 140 -23.61 30.42 31.76
N GLY A 141 -22.49 30.10 32.41
CA GLY A 141 -22.37 29.87 33.86
C GLY A 141 -21.00 30.37 34.31
N ARG A 142 -20.91 31.64 34.74
CA ARG A 142 -20.67 32.10 36.13
C ARG A 142 -19.25 31.87 36.70
N LEU A 143 -18.51 32.99 36.78
CA LEU A 143 -17.89 33.60 37.98
C LEU A 143 -16.53 32.99 38.35
N THR A 144 -15.44 33.74 38.56
CA THR A 144 -15.29 34.79 39.56
C THR A 144 -14.01 35.62 39.28
N ALA A 145 -14.03 36.90 39.65
CA ALA A 145 -13.01 37.91 39.43
C ALA A 145 -11.86 37.92 40.46
N ILE A 146 -10.65 38.35 40.03
CA ILE A 146 -9.64 39.18 40.76
C ILE A 146 -8.81 39.88 39.65
N VAL A 147 -8.90 41.17 39.32
CA VAL A 147 -8.58 42.46 40.00
C VAL A 147 -7.06 42.70 40.25
N VAL A 148 -6.48 43.49 39.33
CA VAL A 148 -5.57 44.66 39.53
C VAL A 148 -4.09 44.47 39.90
N ALA A 149 -3.20 44.97 39.02
CA ALA A 149 -2.24 46.09 39.23
C ALA A 149 -0.89 45.89 38.49
N VAL A 150 -0.57 46.73 37.49
CA VAL A 150 0.29 47.95 37.51
C VAL A 150 1.75 47.71 37.06
N ALA A 151 2.00 48.21 35.86
CA ALA A 151 3.13 48.92 35.26
C ALA A 151 4.57 49.03 35.87
N ALA A 152 5.51 49.01 34.92
CA ALA A 152 6.65 49.94 34.70
C ALA A 152 8.07 49.61 35.23
N ALA A 153 8.93 49.22 34.28
CA ALA A 153 10.22 49.79 33.86
C ALA A 153 11.32 50.12 34.89
N VAL A 154 12.54 49.59 34.65
CA VAL A 154 13.81 50.31 34.89
C VAL A 154 14.84 49.97 33.80
N VAL A 155 15.36 51.03 33.18
CA VAL A 155 16.50 51.10 32.27
C VAL A 155 17.80 50.95 33.08
N GLY A 156 18.74 50.14 32.61
CA GLY A 156 20.10 50.05 33.14
C GLY A 156 21.11 49.93 32.00
N VAL A 157 21.67 51.08 31.60
CA VAL A 157 22.82 51.19 30.71
C VAL A 157 24.08 51.00 31.54
N THR A 158 24.93 50.02 31.19
CA THR A 158 26.34 50.03 31.58
C THR A 158 27.22 49.62 30.41
N LEU A 159 28.09 50.57 30.05
CA LEU A 159 29.22 50.50 29.13
C LEU A 159 30.26 49.46 29.63
N GLY A 160 30.83 48.65 28.73
CA GLY A 160 31.92 47.75 29.13
C GLY A 160 32.52 46.89 28.01
N LEU A 161 33.43 47.51 27.25
CA LEU A 161 34.63 46.95 26.61
C LEU A 161 34.58 45.75 25.65
N VAL A 162 35.12 46.03 24.46
CA VAL A 162 35.43 45.16 23.32
C VAL A 162 36.47 44.10 23.69
N VAL A 163 36.16 42.82 23.43
CA VAL A 163 37.14 41.79 23.10
C VAL A 163 36.72 41.15 21.78
N VAL A 164 37.52 41.39 20.74
CA VAL A 164 37.47 40.71 19.46
C VAL A 164 37.87 39.25 19.70
N GLY A 165 36.97 38.33 19.35
CA GLY A 165 37.20 36.90 19.39
C GLY A 165 36.34 36.21 18.35
N SER A 166 36.77 36.27 17.09
CA SER A 166 36.20 35.46 16.01
C SER A 166 36.40 33.98 16.30
N ARG A 167 35.30 33.26 16.57
CA ARG A 167 35.19 31.82 16.35
C ARG A 167 33.79 31.52 15.81
N ASP A 168 33.74 31.27 14.50
CA ASP A 168 32.63 30.63 13.83
C ASP A 168 32.35 29.28 14.50
N GLY A 169 31.24 29.21 15.22
CA GLY A 169 30.65 28.00 15.76
C GLY A 169 29.15 28.15 15.62
N ARG A 170 28.64 27.88 14.43
CA ARG A 170 27.20 27.75 14.19
C ARG A 170 26.75 26.47 14.90
N ASP A 171 26.44 26.58 16.19
CA ASP A 171 25.48 25.69 16.80
C ASP A 171 24.16 25.97 16.10
N ALA A 172 23.79 25.06 15.20
CA ALA A 172 22.44 25.01 14.66
C ALA A 172 21.53 24.65 15.84
N GLU A 173 20.97 25.67 16.49
CA GLU A 173 19.79 25.58 17.34
C GLU A 173 18.69 24.91 16.50
N GLN A 174 18.59 23.59 16.66
CA GLN A 174 17.52 22.81 16.07
C GLN A 174 16.22 23.34 16.68
N PRO A 175 15.25 23.82 15.88
CA PRO A 175 14.02 24.34 16.46
C PRO A 175 13.39 23.23 17.31
N ALA A 176 13.23 23.48 18.60
CA ALA A 176 12.48 22.60 19.47
C ALA A 176 11.09 22.43 18.84
N ALA A 177 10.80 21.21 18.36
CA ALA A 177 9.48 20.86 17.88
C ALA A 177 8.50 21.18 19.00
N GLY A 178 7.57 22.09 18.73
CA GLY A 178 6.42 22.30 19.61
C GLY A 178 5.69 20.98 19.83
N PRO A 179 4.81 20.87 20.84
CA PRO A 179 4.07 19.65 21.09
C PRO A 179 3.31 19.25 19.83
N VAL A 180 3.78 18.18 19.16
CA VAL A 180 3.09 17.59 18.02
C VAL A 180 1.78 17.07 18.59
N ALA A 181 0.66 17.59 18.10
CA ALA A 181 -0.66 17.14 18.56
C ALA A 181 -0.73 15.61 18.38
N GLU A 182 -1.14 14.90 19.42
CA GLU A 182 -1.27 13.44 19.35
C GLU A 182 -2.28 13.07 18.26
N HIS A 183 -1.77 12.36 17.27
CA HIS A 183 -2.51 11.83 16.14
C HIS A 183 -2.26 10.33 16.09
N ASP A 184 -3.29 9.53 16.28
CA ASP A 184 -3.23 8.08 16.09
C ASP A 184 -3.69 7.75 14.68
N ASP A 185 -2.94 6.90 13.96
CA ASP A 185 -3.30 6.53 12.60
C ASP A 185 -2.64 5.25 12.10
N SER A 186 -3.34 4.53 11.21
CA SER A 186 -2.85 3.29 10.57
C SER A 186 -2.86 3.34 9.05
N LEU A 187 -1.79 2.88 8.42
CA LEU A 187 -1.76 2.59 6.98
C LEU A 187 -1.74 1.08 6.74
N PHE A 188 -2.61 0.62 5.84
CA PHE A 188 -2.54 -0.75 5.34
C PHE A 188 -1.48 -0.80 4.24
N GLU A 189 -0.46 -1.65 4.41
CA GLU A 189 0.61 -1.82 3.43
C GLU A 189 0.26 -2.97 2.48
N GLY A 190 -0.22 -4.10 3.00
CA GLY A 190 -0.71 -5.16 2.11
C GLY A 190 -1.06 -6.48 2.78
N ASP A 191 -1.55 -7.40 1.96
CA ASP A 191 -1.70 -8.81 2.27
C ASP A 191 -0.35 -9.52 2.11
N ILE A 192 0.17 -10.09 3.20
CA ILE A 192 1.42 -10.88 3.16
C ILE A 192 1.13 -12.32 2.76
N THR A 193 0.00 -12.88 3.20
CA THR A 193 -0.46 -14.21 2.80
C THR A 193 -1.92 -14.16 2.33
N TYR A 194 -2.32 -15.15 1.53
CA TYR A 194 -3.69 -15.36 1.02
C TYR A 194 -4.34 -14.09 0.44
N PRO A 195 -3.89 -13.60 -0.73
CA PRO A 195 -4.53 -12.47 -1.41
C PRO A 195 -6.02 -12.69 -1.65
N ASP A 196 -6.74 -11.59 -1.92
CA ASP A 196 -8.18 -11.65 -2.17
C ASP A 196 -8.55 -12.59 -3.32
N GLY A 197 -9.61 -13.36 -3.10
CA GLY A 197 -10.13 -14.35 -4.03
C GLY A 197 -9.36 -15.67 -4.06
N THR A 198 -8.40 -15.88 -3.14
CA THR A 198 -7.65 -17.15 -3.05
C THR A 198 -8.61 -18.33 -2.86
N ILE A 199 -8.37 -19.41 -3.60
CA ILE A 199 -9.09 -20.68 -3.44
C ILE A 199 -8.38 -21.53 -2.40
N VAL A 200 -9.12 -21.99 -1.39
CA VAL A 200 -8.62 -22.83 -0.30
C VAL A 200 -9.45 -24.12 -0.19
N PRO A 201 -8.84 -25.27 0.17
CA PRO A 201 -9.59 -26.51 0.33
C PRO A 201 -10.58 -26.46 1.52
N PRO A 202 -11.68 -27.24 1.48
CA PRO A 202 -12.50 -27.50 2.66
C PRO A 202 -11.70 -28.18 3.78
N ASN A 203 -12.17 -28.04 5.03
CA ASN A 203 -11.54 -28.60 6.24
C ASN A 203 -10.04 -28.30 6.40
N SER A 204 -9.59 -27.15 5.90
CA SER A 204 -8.19 -26.73 5.97
C SER A 204 -7.99 -25.60 6.99
N SER A 205 -6.77 -25.50 7.52
CA SER A 205 -6.34 -24.40 8.36
C SER A 205 -5.20 -23.67 7.70
N PHE A 206 -5.24 -22.35 7.77
CA PHE A 206 -4.20 -21.48 7.23
C PHE A 206 -4.01 -20.23 8.07
N THR A 207 -2.92 -19.49 7.83
CA THR A 207 -2.64 -18.22 8.52
C THR A 207 -2.70 -17.08 7.53
N LYS A 208 -3.65 -16.17 7.75
CA LYS A 208 -3.77 -14.90 7.02
C LYS A 208 -2.92 -13.85 7.70
N THR A 209 -2.04 -13.20 6.96
CA THR A 209 -1.15 -12.17 7.48
C THR A 209 -1.30 -10.89 6.66
N TRP A 210 -1.40 -9.77 7.35
CA TRP A 210 -1.37 -8.42 6.78
C TRP A 210 -0.22 -7.63 7.36
N ARG A 211 0.28 -6.66 6.60
CA ARG A 211 1.21 -5.65 7.09
C ARG A 211 0.52 -4.31 7.24
N LEU A 212 0.62 -3.74 8.44
CA LEU A 212 0.13 -2.40 8.76
C LEU A 212 1.29 -1.54 9.24
N ARG A 213 1.27 -0.24 8.93
CA ARG A 213 2.19 0.76 9.48
C ARG A 213 1.47 1.70 10.42
N ASN A 214 2.11 2.02 11.54
CA ASN A 214 1.68 3.12 12.40
C ASN A 214 2.12 4.45 11.76
N THR A 215 1.18 5.19 11.18
CA THR A 215 1.42 6.50 10.55
C THR A 215 1.09 7.66 11.49
N GLY A 216 0.66 7.35 12.71
CA GLY A 216 0.44 8.32 13.76
C GLY A 216 1.72 8.74 14.48
N THR A 217 1.51 9.33 15.64
CA THR A 217 2.51 9.86 16.59
C THR A 217 2.45 9.14 17.94
N VAL A 218 1.43 8.29 18.15
CA VAL A 218 1.20 7.51 19.37
C VAL A 218 1.69 6.07 19.16
N VAL A 219 2.39 5.51 20.14
CA VAL A 219 2.77 4.09 20.13
C VAL A 219 1.51 3.23 20.23
N TRP A 220 1.36 2.25 19.33
CA TRP A 220 0.33 1.23 19.47
C TRP A 220 0.72 0.27 20.58
N ALA A 221 0.09 0.40 21.74
CA ALA A 221 0.16 -0.56 22.83
C ALA A 221 -1.25 -1.04 23.18
N ASN A 222 -1.40 -2.30 23.59
CA ASN A 222 -2.69 -2.93 23.91
C ASN A 222 -3.73 -2.79 22.79
N ARG A 223 -3.29 -3.00 21.54
CA ARG A 223 -4.14 -2.96 20.34
C ARG A 223 -4.45 -4.38 19.88
N PHE A 224 -5.63 -4.54 19.30
CA PHE A 224 -6.14 -5.81 18.81
C PHE A 224 -6.80 -5.61 17.45
N LEU A 225 -6.83 -6.64 16.61
CA LEU A 225 -7.78 -6.76 15.51
C LEU A 225 -9.04 -7.46 16.03
N ALA A 226 -10.15 -6.73 16.05
CA ALA A 226 -11.48 -7.26 16.39
C ALA A 226 -12.22 -7.67 15.12
N ARG A 227 -12.74 -8.89 15.09
CA ARG A 227 -13.56 -9.42 14.00
C ARG A 227 -14.91 -8.70 13.97
N ALA A 228 -15.27 -8.13 12.82
CA ALA A 228 -16.43 -7.25 12.68
C ALA A 228 -17.68 -7.94 12.13
N ASN A 229 -17.59 -9.21 11.71
CA ASN A 229 -18.71 -10.00 11.21
C ASN A 229 -18.57 -11.49 11.51
N GLU A 230 -19.66 -12.22 11.35
CA GLU A 230 -19.70 -13.68 11.37
C GLU A 230 -19.67 -14.24 9.95
N GLN A 231 -19.01 -15.38 9.76
CA GLN A 231 -18.79 -16.03 8.46
C GLN A 231 -18.66 -17.55 8.64
N PRO A 232 -18.78 -18.34 7.55
CA PRO A 232 -18.57 -19.78 7.59
C PRO A 232 -17.15 -20.23 7.99
N CYS A 233 -16.13 -19.41 7.71
CA CYS A 233 -14.78 -19.67 8.18
C CYS A 233 -14.60 -19.24 9.63
N GLU A 234 -13.96 -20.08 10.43
CA GLU A 234 -13.65 -19.81 11.82
C GLU A 234 -12.36 -19.00 11.94
N ALA A 235 -12.39 -17.94 12.74
CA ALA A 235 -11.22 -17.13 13.11
C ALA A 235 -11.43 -16.53 14.50
N PRO A 236 -10.36 -16.24 15.26
CA PRO A 236 -10.46 -15.60 16.58
C PRO A 236 -11.25 -14.28 16.53
N VAL A 237 -11.97 -13.99 17.62
CA VAL A 237 -12.73 -12.74 17.76
C VAL A 237 -11.81 -11.53 17.96
N LEU A 238 -10.72 -11.71 18.70
CA LEU A 238 -9.70 -10.71 18.99
C LEU A 238 -8.31 -11.29 18.74
N VAL A 239 -7.45 -10.53 18.06
CA VAL A 239 -6.05 -10.91 17.79
C VAL A 239 -5.14 -9.77 18.22
N ALA A 240 -4.20 -10.04 19.12
CA ALA A 240 -3.29 -9.02 19.62
C ALA A 240 -2.37 -8.49 18.51
N ILE A 241 -2.16 -7.18 18.51
CA ILE A 241 -1.20 -6.48 17.65
C ILE A 241 0.05 -6.22 18.49
N PRO A 242 1.24 -6.66 18.04
CA PRO A 242 2.49 -6.34 18.70
C PRO A 242 2.66 -4.83 18.92
N GLN A 243 3.36 -4.44 19.98
CA GLN A 243 3.61 -3.03 20.23
C GLN A 243 4.37 -2.42 19.05
N THR A 244 3.80 -1.36 18.45
CA THR A 244 4.30 -0.79 17.18
C THR A 244 4.49 0.72 17.34
N ARG A 245 5.72 1.21 17.16
CA ARG A 245 6.05 2.64 17.31
C ARG A 245 5.58 3.46 16.09
N PRO A 246 5.42 4.79 16.23
CA PRO A 246 5.26 5.68 15.08
C PRO A 246 6.29 5.41 13.98
N GLY A 247 5.82 5.28 12.74
CA GLY A 247 6.62 4.97 11.57
C GLY A 247 6.97 3.48 11.40
N GLU A 248 6.74 2.63 12.40
CA GLU A 248 7.04 1.19 12.33
C GLU A 248 5.92 0.41 11.62
N SER A 249 6.31 -0.67 10.94
CA SER A 249 5.40 -1.63 10.32
C SER A 249 5.32 -2.91 11.15
N VAL A 250 4.14 -3.53 11.16
CA VAL A 250 3.86 -4.77 11.89
C VAL A 250 3.09 -5.76 11.02
N ASP A 251 3.54 -7.01 11.06
CA ASP A 251 2.84 -8.14 10.44
C ASP A 251 1.89 -8.78 11.46
N ILE A 252 0.59 -8.74 11.17
CA ILE A 252 -0.46 -9.27 12.04
C ILE A 252 -0.99 -10.54 11.41
N SER A 253 -0.85 -11.65 12.13
CA SER A 253 -1.20 -13.00 11.65
C SER A 253 -2.43 -13.55 12.36
N VAL A 254 -3.38 -14.08 11.60
CA VAL A 254 -4.65 -14.61 12.07
C VAL A 254 -4.82 -16.04 11.57
N PRO A 255 -4.96 -17.04 12.47
CA PRO A 255 -5.31 -18.38 12.07
C PRO A 255 -6.78 -18.44 11.62
N VAL A 256 -7.03 -19.12 10.50
CA VAL A 256 -8.35 -19.30 9.89
C VAL A 256 -8.57 -20.77 9.60
N ARG A 257 -9.79 -21.26 9.83
CA ARG A 257 -10.22 -22.62 9.49
C ARG A 257 -11.42 -22.59 8.55
N THR A 258 -11.37 -23.35 7.48
CA THR A 258 -12.45 -23.45 6.49
C THR A 258 -13.49 -24.48 6.93
N PRO A 259 -14.77 -24.30 6.53
CA PRO A 259 -15.82 -25.30 6.73
C PRO A 259 -15.56 -26.57 5.91
N ASP A 260 -16.39 -27.59 6.13
CA ASP A 260 -16.32 -28.90 5.47
C ASP A 260 -16.87 -28.92 4.04
N GLY A 261 -17.53 -27.85 3.59
CA GLY A 261 -18.07 -27.71 2.25
C GLY A 261 -17.72 -26.38 1.56
N PRO A 262 -18.12 -26.21 0.29
CA PRO A 262 -17.89 -24.98 -0.45
C PRO A 262 -18.54 -23.77 0.21
N ALA A 263 -17.79 -22.67 0.31
CA ALA A 263 -18.23 -21.45 0.97
C ALA A 263 -17.45 -20.24 0.44
N ALA A 264 -18.05 -19.05 0.52
CA ALA A 264 -17.31 -17.80 0.43
C ALA A 264 -17.05 -17.30 1.85
N CYS A 265 -15.80 -16.96 2.15
CA CYS A 265 -15.42 -16.42 3.44
C CYS A 265 -14.87 -15.01 3.25
N LYS A 266 -15.67 -14.02 3.65
CA LYS A 266 -15.26 -12.62 3.67
C LYS A 266 -15.33 -12.05 5.08
N ILE A 267 -14.21 -12.12 5.80
CA ILE A 267 -14.13 -11.69 7.20
C ILE A 267 -13.48 -10.31 7.26
N TYR A 268 -14.04 -9.40 8.05
CA TYR A 268 -13.53 -8.05 8.26
C TYR A 268 -12.96 -7.90 9.66
N TRP A 269 -11.88 -7.13 9.79
CA TRP A 269 -11.30 -6.74 11.07
C TRP A 269 -11.11 -5.24 11.17
N LYS A 270 -11.35 -4.71 12.38
CA LYS A 270 -10.99 -3.34 12.76
C LYS A 270 -10.02 -3.37 13.92
N MET A 271 -9.09 -2.42 13.94
CA MET A 271 -8.28 -2.22 15.14
C MET A 271 -9.20 -1.79 16.29
N ALA A 272 -8.97 -2.36 17.47
CA ALA A 272 -9.74 -2.12 18.68
C ALA A 272 -8.84 -2.26 19.93
N ASP A 273 -9.38 -1.91 21.09
CA ASP A 273 -8.79 -2.28 22.38
C ASP A 273 -9.23 -3.68 22.82
N GLU A 274 -8.80 -4.10 24.02
CA GLU A 274 -9.11 -5.42 24.58
C GLU A 274 -10.62 -5.63 24.84
N GLN A 275 -11.40 -4.54 24.96
CA GLN A 275 -12.86 -4.57 25.09
C GLN A 275 -13.59 -4.53 23.73
N GLY A 276 -12.85 -4.48 22.61
CA GLY A 276 -13.43 -4.43 21.27
C GLY A 276 -13.90 -3.03 20.84
N ARG A 277 -13.58 -1.96 21.59
CA ARG A 277 -13.88 -0.59 21.18
C ARG A 277 -12.94 -0.20 20.04
N THR A 278 -13.51 0.18 18.90
CA THR A 278 -12.75 0.39 17.65
C THR A 278 -11.91 1.66 17.67
N PHE A 279 -10.68 1.53 17.17
CA PHE A 279 -9.87 2.64 16.69
C PHE A 279 -10.19 2.92 15.21
N PHE A 280 -9.97 4.16 14.79
CA PHE A 280 -10.18 4.61 13.40
C PHE A 280 -11.58 4.26 12.84
N PRO A 281 -12.68 4.68 13.49
CA PRO A 281 -14.03 4.29 13.08
C PRO A 281 -14.34 4.67 11.62
N ALA A 282 -13.78 5.78 11.13
CA ALA A 282 -13.91 6.25 9.75
C ALA A 282 -13.09 5.44 8.72
N LYS A 283 -12.06 4.70 9.15
CA LYS A 283 -11.25 3.89 8.24
C LYS A 283 -11.96 2.59 7.87
N ARG A 284 -11.71 2.14 6.64
CA ARG A 284 -12.19 0.85 6.15
C ARG A 284 -11.52 -0.28 6.94
N PRO A 285 -12.23 -1.38 7.22
CA PRO A 285 -11.62 -2.56 7.81
C PRO A 285 -10.63 -3.20 6.84
N ILE A 286 -9.65 -3.92 7.39
CA ILE A 286 -8.89 -4.91 6.62
C ILE A 286 -9.69 -6.20 6.55
N PHE A 287 -9.42 -7.05 5.57
CA PHE A 287 -10.25 -8.24 5.36
C PHE A 287 -9.50 -9.43 4.78
N LEU A 288 -10.14 -10.57 4.92
CA LEU A 288 -9.85 -11.82 4.24
C LEU A 288 -10.97 -12.02 3.22
N ASP A 289 -10.64 -12.32 1.97
CA ASP A 289 -11.60 -12.74 0.95
C ASP A 289 -11.09 -14.04 0.30
N VAL A 290 -11.69 -15.18 0.65
CA VAL A 290 -11.31 -16.48 0.07
C VAL A 290 -12.55 -17.29 -0.34
N ARG A 291 -12.33 -18.18 -1.30
CA ARG A 291 -13.33 -19.16 -1.73
C ARG A 291 -12.90 -20.56 -1.33
N VAL A 292 -13.78 -21.26 -0.65
CA VAL A 292 -13.59 -22.65 -0.26
C VAL A 292 -14.12 -23.53 -1.39
N SER A 293 -13.24 -24.32 -2.01
CA SER A 293 -13.57 -25.24 -3.11
C SER A 293 -12.52 -26.36 -3.17
N GLU A 294 -12.91 -27.54 -3.67
CA GLU A 294 -11.97 -28.65 -3.88
C GLU A 294 -11.02 -28.42 -5.07
N ARG A 295 -11.37 -27.52 -5.99
CA ARG A 295 -10.54 -27.03 -7.11
C ARG A 295 -10.93 -25.62 -7.52
#